data_AF-K9IY70-F1
#
_entry.id   AF-K9IY70-F1
#
_cell.length_a   1.000
_cell.length_b   1.000
_cell.length_c   1.000
_cell.angle_alpha   90.00
_cell.angle_beta   90.00
_cell.angle_gamma   90.00
#
_symmetry.space_group_name_H-M   'P 1'
#
loop_
_entity.id
_entity.type
_entity.pdbx_description
1 polymer ?
#
loop_
_entity_poly.entity_id
_entity_poly.type
_entity_poly.pdbx_seq_one_letter_code
_entity_poly.pdbx_strand_id
1 'polypeptide(L)'
;MTSLFTQEIRLPKRHEEIVSQRLKSLQQMKSKSGDQNKAKASQIQAAEAAFKRNLSLLKDIEGAEKFLQARLHPFPPPEVVSLETLYWASVEECIPKWEQFLLGRASYPIGVENQNEAENEEEVKAQQ
;
A
#
# COMPACT_ATOMS: atom_id res chain seq x y z
N MET A 1 18.88 80.69 -10.84
CA MET A 1 19.97 79.69 -10.76
C MET A 1 20.42 79.59 -9.31
N THR A 2 20.43 78.40 -8.71
CA THR A 2 20.97 78.21 -7.35
C THR A 2 22.48 78.39 -7.38
N SER A 3 23.01 79.21 -6.48
CA SER A 3 24.46 79.42 -6.34
C SER A 3 25.18 78.10 -6.02
N LEU A 4 26.36 77.87 -6.58
CA LEU A 4 27.20 76.69 -6.30
C LEU A 4 27.36 76.45 -4.79
N PHE A 5 27.51 77.53 -4.02
CA PHE A 5 27.61 77.48 -2.56
C PHE A 5 26.37 76.88 -1.89
N THR A 6 25.17 77.20 -2.38
CA THR A 6 23.91 76.63 -1.84
C THR A 6 23.74 75.16 -2.19
N GLN A 7 24.30 74.71 -3.32
CA GLN A 7 24.29 73.31 -3.72
C GLN A 7 25.26 72.47 -2.87
N GLU A 8 26.44 73.00 -2.60
CA GLU A 8 27.47 72.36 -1.77
C GLU A 8 27.02 72.17 -0.32
N ILE A 9 26.22 73.09 0.22
CA ILE A 9 25.60 72.94 1.55
C ILE A 9 24.45 71.91 1.54
N ARG A 10 23.75 71.73 0.42
CA ARG A 10 22.58 70.84 0.32
C ARG A 10 22.96 69.37 0.09
N LEU A 11 24.04 69.12 -0.62
CA LEU A 11 24.56 67.78 -0.91
C LEU A 11 24.82 66.92 0.33
N PRO A 12 25.53 67.39 1.38
CA PRO A 12 25.78 66.59 2.58
C PRO A 12 24.49 66.30 3.35
N LYS A 13 23.52 67.24 3.40
CA LYS A 13 22.21 66.99 4.01
C LYS A 13 21.45 65.86 3.31
N ARG A 14 21.45 65.86 1.97
CA ARG A 14 20.89 64.78 1.14
C ARG A 14 21.62 63.45 1.38
N HIS A 15 22.95 63.50 1.53
CA HIS A 15 23.74 62.33 1.81
C HIS A 15 23.37 61.70 3.16
N GLU A 16 23.29 62.50 4.22
CA GLU A 16 22.87 62.04 5.55
C GLU A 16 21.45 61.46 5.55
N GLU A 17 20.52 62.06 4.81
CA GLU A 17 19.17 61.51 4.61
C GLU A 17 19.21 60.13 3.94
N ILE A 18 20.00 59.99 2.86
CA ILE A 18 20.16 58.72 2.13
C ILE A 18 20.78 57.65 3.04
N VAL A 19 21.82 58.02 3.80
CA VAL A 19 22.49 57.10 4.73
C VAL A 19 21.54 56.67 5.83
N SER A 20 20.79 57.60 6.43
CA SER A 20 19.80 57.32 7.46
C SER A 20 18.69 56.38 6.96
N GLN A 21 18.20 56.60 5.73
CA GLN A 21 17.16 55.76 5.14
C GLN A 21 17.66 54.35 4.81
N ARG A 22 18.91 54.23 4.32
CA ARG A 22 19.57 52.93 4.11
C ARG A 22 19.76 52.18 5.42
N LEU A 23 20.24 52.85 6.46
CA LEU A 23 20.43 52.26 7.78
C LEU A 23 19.12 51.69 8.33
N LYS A 24 18.03 52.46 8.28
CA LYS A 24 16.70 52.02 8.71
C LYS A 24 16.22 50.79 7.92
N SER A 25 16.39 50.80 6.60
CA SER A 25 15.99 49.68 5.73
C SER A 25 16.79 48.40 6.03
N LEU A 26 18.10 48.53 6.25
CA LEU A 26 18.97 47.40 6.62
C LEU A 26 18.58 46.81 7.97
N GLN A 27 18.28 47.65 8.96
CA GLN A 27 17.83 47.20 10.28
C GLN A 27 16.47 46.47 10.18
N GLN A 28 15.55 46.96 9.34
CA GLN A 28 14.27 46.30 9.12
C GLN A 28 14.42 44.94 8.41
N MET A 29 15.32 44.82 7.43
CA MET A 29 15.62 43.53 6.81
C MET A 29 16.23 42.55 7.80
N LYS A 30 17.16 43.01 8.64
CA LYS A 30 17.84 42.17 9.65
C LYS A 30 16.89 41.66 10.72
N SER A 31 15.95 42.48 11.18
CA SER A 31 14.92 42.06 12.14
C SER A 31 13.97 41.03 11.53
N LYS A 32 13.43 41.31 10.33
CA LYS A 32 12.56 40.38 9.60
C LYS A 32 13.21 39.01 9.36
N SER A 33 14.47 38.97 8.96
CA SER A 33 15.18 37.70 8.74
C SER A 33 15.41 36.93 10.04
N GLY A 34 15.73 37.63 11.14
CA GLY A 34 15.83 37.03 12.46
C GLY A 34 14.53 36.38 12.94
N ASP A 35 13.41 37.08 12.79
CA ASP A 35 12.09 36.59 13.21
C ASP A 35 11.64 35.38 12.37
N GLN A 36 11.84 35.45 11.04
CA GLN A 36 11.55 34.32 10.15
C GLN A 36 12.39 33.09 10.49
N ASN A 37 13.68 33.27 10.81
CA ASN A 37 14.55 32.16 11.16
C ASN A 37 14.14 31.50 12.48
N LYS A 38 13.75 32.28 13.50
CA LYS A 38 13.24 31.74 14.78
C LYS A 38 11.93 30.99 14.59
N ALA A 39 11.01 31.52 13.79
CA ALA A 39 9.74 30.87 13.48
C ALA A 39 9.96 29.53 12.75
N LYS A 40 10.84 29.52 11.73
CA LYS A 40 11.21 28.30 11.00
C LYS A 40 11.87 27.25 11.90
N ALA A 41 12.78 27.66 12.77
CA ALA A 41 13.42 26.74 13.72
C ALA A 41 12.39 26.11 14.67
N SER A 42 11.45 26.90 15.19
CA SER A 42 10.37 26.41 16.05
C SER A 42 9.45 25.44 15.31
N GLN A 43 9.13 25.72 14.04
CA GLN A 43 8.32 24.85 13.20
C GLN A 43 9.00 23.51 12.92
N ILE A 44 10.30 23.52 12.58
CA ILE A 44 11.08 22.31 12.35
C ILE A 44 11.11 21.44 13.61
N GLN A 45 11.36 22.05 14.77
CA GLN A 45 11.36 21.33 16.06
C GLN A 45 9.99 20.71 16.36
N ALA A 46 8.89 21.44 16.13
CA ALA A 46 7.54 20.92 16.31
C ALA A 46 7.24 19.75 15.34
N ALA A 47 7.69 19.87 14.08
CA ALA A 47 7.53 18.81 13.08
C ALA A 47 8.32 17.55 13.46
N GLU A 48 9.57 17.69 13.92
CA GLU A 48 10.38 16.56 14.38
C GLU A 48 9.78 15.88 15.63
N ALA A 49 9.27 16.67 16.58
CA ALA A 49 8.60 16.13 17.76
C ALA A 49 7.32 15.37 17.38
N ALA A 50 6.51 15.93 16.48
CA ALA A 50 5.32 15.27 15.95
C ALA A 50 5.68 13.98 15.19
N PHE A 51 6.75 14.00 14.38
CA PHE A 51 7.23 12.83 13.66
C PHE A 51 7.65 11.70 14.62
N LYS A 52 8.43 12.02 15.67
CA LYS A 52 8.83 11.04 16.69
C LYS A 52 7.64 10.44 17.42
N ARG A 53 6.66 11.27 17.80
CA ARG A 53 5.40 10.81 18.41
C ARG A 53 4.64 9.87 17.47
N ASN A 54 4.46 10.28 16.21
CA ASN A 54 3.72 9.48 15.23
C ASN A 54 4.39 8.14 14.95
N LEU A 55 5.73 8.11 14.90
CA LEU A 55 6.49 6.88 14.75
C LEU A 55 6.28 5.92 15.92
N SER A 56 6.25 6.43 17.15
CA SER A 56 5.95 5.60 18.34
C SER A 56 4.53 5.03 18.27
N LEU A 57 3.54 5.88 17.99
CA LEU A 57 2.15 5.47 17.89
C LEU A 57 1.94 4.42 16.80
N LEU A 58 2.62 4.56 15.67
CA LEU A 58 2.54 3.58 14.58
C LEU A 58 3.04 2.21 15.03
N LYS A 59 4.15 2.15 15.78
CA LYS A 59 4.68 0.89 16.32
C LYS A 59 3.72 0.26 17.33
N ASP A 60 3.10 1.08 18.18
CA ASP A 60 2.13 0.60 19.16
C ASP A 60 0.88 0.02 18.47
N ILE A 61 0.40 0.67 17.40
CA ILE A 61 -0.71 0.19 16.57
C ILE A 61 -0.35 -1.13 15.87
N GLU A 62 0.83 -1.22 15.26
CA GLU A 62 1.31 -2.46 14.61
C GLU A 62 1.41 -3.62 15.63
N GLY A 63 1.88 -3.33 16.85
CA GLY A 63 1.92 -4.31 17.94
C GLY A 63 0.52 -4.79 18.34
N ALA A 64 -0.43 -3.85 18.49
CA ALA A 64 -1.82 -4.18 18.81
C ALA A 64 -2.49 -4.98 17.69
N GLU A 65 -2.23 -4.65 16.42
CA GLU A 65 -2.72 -5.38 15.26
C GLU A 65 -2.22 -6.84 15.27
N LYS A 66 -0.92 -7.06 15.44
CA LYS A 66 -0.34 -8.42 15.52
C LYS A 66 -0.93 -9.22 16.68
N PHE A 67 -1.13 -8.58 17.83
CA PHE A 67 -1.76 -9.21 18.99
C PHE A 67 -3.21 -9.63 18.69
N LEU A 68 -3.98 -8.74 18.06
CA LEU A 68 -5.35 -9.05 17.66
C LEU A 68 -5.40 -10.15 16.60
N GLN A 69 -4.52 -10.11 15.60
CA GLN A 69 -4.42 -11.16 14.58
C GLN A 69 -4.13 -12.52 15.22
N ALA A 70 -3.20 -12.59 16.17
CA ALA A 70 -2.90 -13.82 16.92
C ALA A 70 -4.10 -14.33 17.74
N ARG A 71 -4.96 -13.44 18.24
CA ARG A 71 -6.19 -13.80 18.97
C ARG A 71 -7.36 -14.18 18.06
N LEU A 72 -7.48 -13.53 16.91
CA LEU A 72 -8.59 -13.68 15.96
C LEU A 72 -8.37 -14.81 14.94
N HIS A 73 -7.13 -15.24 14.74
CA HIS A 73 -6.80 -16.53 14.15
C HIS A 73 -6.31 -17.51 15.22
N PRO A 74 -7.19 -17.97 16.14
CA PRO A 74 -6.88 -19.20 16.85
C PRO A 74 -6.79 -20.29 15.79
N PHE A 75 -5.60 -20.89 15.68
CA PHE A 75 -5.42 -22.10 14.89
C PHE A 75 -6.45 -23.12 15.41
N PRO A 76 -7.24 -23.76 14.54
CA PRO A 76 -8.16 -24.80 14.99
C PRO A 76 -7.37 -25.84 15.81
N PRO A 77 -7.98 -26.43 16.87
CA PRO A 77 -7.32 -27.46 17.65
C PRO A 77 -6.73 -28.54 16.74
N PRO A 78 -5.55 -29.12 17.06
CA PRO A 78 -4.89 -30.11 16.21
C PRO A 78 -5.79 -31.30 15.84
N GLU A 79 -6.72 -31.65 16.72
CA GLU A 79 -7.73 -32.68 16.48
C GLU A 79 -8.70 -32.29 15.36
N VAL A 80 -9.16 -31.04 15.31
CA VAL A 80 -10.03 -30.52 14.24
C VAL A 80 -9.32 -30.50 12.90
N VAL A 81 -8.04 -30.09 12.88
CA VAL A 81 -7.20 -30.11 11.66
C VAL A 81 -7.01 -31.55 11.16
N SER A 82 -6.78 -32.48 12.09
CA SER A 82 -6.61 -33.90 11.76
C SER A 82 -7.90 -34.49 11.19
N LEU A 83 -9.05 -34.17 11.79
CA LEU A 83 -10.37 -34.57 11.29
C LEU A 83 -10.69 -33.96 9.94
N GLU A 84 -10.40 -32.68 9.73
CA GLU A 84 -10.57 -32.02 8.43
C GLU A 84 -9.71 -32.69 7.34
N THR A 85 -8.46 -33.01 7.67
CA THR A 85 -7.56 -33.71 6.74
C THR A 85 -8.08 -35.10 6.39
N LEU A 86 -8.52 -35.88 7.39
CA LEU A 86 -9.11 -37.20 7.18
C LEU A 86 -10.43 -37.12 6.41
N TYR A 87 -11.25 -36.09 6.67
CA TYR A 87 -12.48 -35.84 5.94
C TYR A 87 -12.21 -35.56 4.48
N TRP A 88 -11.29 -34.65 4.15
CA TRP A 88 -10.95 -34.37 2.74
C TRP A 88 -10.34 -35.59 2.04
N ALA A 89 -9.50 -36.37 2.71
CA ALA A 89 -8.99 -37.64 2.17
C ALA A 89 -10.11 -38.66 1.92
N SER A 90 -11.07 -38.77 2.84
CA SER A 90 -12.24 -39.63 2.68
C SER A 90 -13.15 -39.14 1.57
N VAL A 91 -13.32 -37.82 1.42
CA VAL A 91 -14.04 -37.22 0.29
C VAL A 91 -13.34 -37.59 -1.01
N GLU A 92 -12.01 -37.44 -1.11
CA GLU A 92 -11.25 -37.86 -2.30
C GLU A 92 -11.40 -39.35 -2.62
N GLU A 93 -11.40 -40.21 -1.60
CA GLU A 93 -11.63 -41.65 -1.76
C GLU A 93 -13.07 -41.97 -2.20
N CYS A 94 -14.04 -41.21 -1.69
CA CYS A 94 -15.46 -41.38 -1.98
C CYS A 94 -15.93 -40.61 -3.22
N ILE A 95 -15.11 -39.71 -3.77
CA ILE A 95 -15.39 -39.04 -5.05
C ILE A 95 -15.48 -40.16 -6.09
N PRO A 96 -16.66 -40.38 -6.67
CA PRO A 96 -16.77 -41.41 -7.69
C PRO A 96 -15.87 -41.02 -8.87
N LYS A 97 -15.26 -42.01 -9.51
CA LYS A 97 -14.31 -41.84 -10.64
C LYS A 97 -14.93 -41.20 -11.90
N TRP A 98 -16.13 -40.64 -11.79
CA TRP A 98 -16.77 -39.88 -12.86
C TRP A 98 -15.88 -38.73 -13.34
N GLU A 99 -14.99 -38.19 -12.50
CA GLU A 99 -14.02 -37.17 -12.95
C GLU A 99 -13.14 -37.70 -14.09
N GLN A 100 -12.58 -38.91 -13.95
CA GLN A 100 -11.76 -39.52 -15.00
C GLN A 100 -12.59 -39.80 -16.27
N PHE A 101 -13.85 -40.12 -16.09
CA PHE A 101 -14.81 -40.32 -17.16
C PHE A 101 -15.16 -38.99 -17.88
N LEU A 102 -15.47 -37.91 -17.14
CA LEU A 102 -15.73 -36.57 -17.68
C LEU A 102 -14.50 -35.99 -18.39
N LEU A 103 -13.30 -36.33 -17.92
CA LEU A 103 -12.03 -35.96 -18.55
C LEU A 103 -11.67 -36.85 -19.76
N GLY A 104 -12.54 -37.79 -20.15
CA GLY A 104 -12.34 -38.68 -21.31
C GLY A 104 -11.23 -39.72 -21.11
N ARG A 105 -10.78 -39.93 -19.87
CA ARG A 105 -9.70 -40.87 -19.51
C ARG A 105 -10.22 -42.23 -19.03
N ALA A 106 -11.53 -42.38 -18.83
CA ALA A 106 -12.17 -43.63 -18.43
C ALA A 106 -13.45 -43.90 -19.25
N SER A 107 -13.78 -45.18 -19.44
CA SER A 107 -14.99 -45.62 -20.14
C SER A 107 -16.25 -45.28 -19.34
N TYR A 108 -17.38 -45.07 -20.04
CA TYR A 108 -18.68 -44.83 -19.41
C TYR A 108 -19.01 -45.92 -18.38
N PRO A 109 -19.43 -45.57 -17.15
CA PRO A 109 -19.94 -46.57 -16.21
C PRO A 109 -21.20 -47.19 -16.83
N ILE A 110 -21.12 -48.49 -17.06
CA ILE A 110 -22.09 -49.34 -17.76
C ILE A 110 -23.53 -49.04 -17.33
N GLY A 111 -24.36 -48.72 -18.33
CA GLY A 111 -25.77 -48.37 -18.18
C GLY A 111 -26.49 -47.92 -19.46
N VAL A 112 -25.80 -47.89 -20.61
CA VAL A 112 -26.45 -47.76 -21.93
C VAL A 112 -25.79 -48.77 -22.86
N GLU A 113 -26.43 -49.92 -23.03
CA GLU A 113 -26.08 -50.91 -24.05
C GLU A 113 -26.35 -50.29 -25.42
N ASN A 114 -25.29 -49.90 -26.14
CA ASN A 114 -25.39 -49.59 -27.56
C ASN A 114 -25.50 -50.92 -28.32
N GLN A 115 -26.73 -51.35 -28.61
CA GLN A 115 -27.07 -52.56 -29.37
C GLN A 115 -26.70 -52.49 -30.87
N ASN A 116 -25.66 -51.75 -31.25
CA ASN A 116 -25.41 -51.42 -32.67
C ASN A 116 -24.18 -52.13 -33.28
N GLU A 117 -23.50 -53.01 -32.54
CA GLU A 117 -22.36 -53.79 -33.07
C GLU A 117 -22.69 -55.26 -33.33
N ALA A 118 -23.79 -55.80 -32.79
CA ALA A 118 -24.15 -57.22 -32.96
C ALA A 118 -24.81 -57.54 -34.32
N GLU A 119 -25.39 -56.56 -35.03
CA GLU A 119 -26.08 -56.83 -36.31
C GLU A 119 -25.13 -56.93 -37.51
N ASN A 120 -23.91 -56.38 -37.44
CA ASN A 120 -22.98 -56.39 -38.58
C ASN A 120 -22.17 -57.70 -38.72
N GLU A 121 -22.12 -58.57 -37.70
CA GLU A 121 -21.42 -59.86 -37.79
C GLU A 121 -22.30 -61.00 -38.33
N GLU A 122 -23.63 -60.87 -38.25
CA GLU A 122 -24.55 -61.91 -38.75
C GLU A 122 -24.76 -61.83 -40.28
N GLU A 123 -24.64 -60.65 -40.89
CA GLU A 123 -24.86 -60.49 -42.34
C GLU A 123 -23.67 -61.02 -43.19
N VAL A 124 -22.44 -61.01 -42.66
CA VAL A 124 -21.24 -61.50 -43.37
C VAL A 124 -21.19 -63.04 -43.46
N LYS A 125 -21.89 -63.77 -42.57
CA LYS A 125 -21.95 -65.24 -42.60
C LYS A 125 -23.08 -65.81 -43.47
N ALA A 126 -24.02 -65.00 -43.95
CA ALA A 126 -25.15 -65.45 -44.75
C ALA A 126 -24.89 -65.46 -46.28
N GLN A 127 -23.70 -65.10 -46.74
CA GLN A 127 -23.31 -65.07 -48.17
C GLN A 127 -22.17 -66.04 -48.56
N GLN A 128 -21.95 -67.12 -47.78
CA GLN A 128 -21.07 -68.24 -48.18
C GLN A 128 -21.84 -69.54 -48.34
#